data_AF-C2E3C6-F1
#
_entry.id   AF-C2E3C6-F1
#
_cell.length_a   1.000
_cell.length_b   1.000
_cell.length_c   1.000
_cell.angle_alpha   90.00
_cell.angle_beta   90.00
_cell.angle_gamma   90.00
#
_symmetry.space_group_name_H-M   'P 1'
#
loop_
_entity.id
_entity.type
_entity.pdbx_description
1 polymer ?
#
loop_
_entity_poly.entity_id
_entity_poly.type
_entity_poly.pdbx_seq_one_letter_code
_entity_poly.pdbx_strand_id
1 'polypeptide(L)'
;MSDIRVQNTKNNLITALLSCLEDKSVHELKVKDIIDKAGVSTRTFYQYYSDVNDLLRDIEDSFMAEYLKNVEKDRDSLGDLDLDVPFEDQLETILNATKNTIEFCYAHKKEIQLLLSDNGDTRFYNMIFHTGCEKIMKRMSQMKHIDELKMDEKDQMRMMISVQVFVYSIIGMVRVLLEYSDRLAPYDVRQSILTFLRESPIASMNINKK
;
A
#
# COMPACT_ATOMS: atom_id res chain seq x y z
N MET A 1 6.53 -32.29 4.46
CA MET A 1 5.21 -32.72 3.92
C MET A 1 4.02 -32.15 4.68
N SER A 2 4.12 -31.77 5.98
CA SER A 2 3.02 -31.09 6.70
C SER A 2 2.75 -29.66 6.24
N ASP A 3 3.79 -28.97 5.78
CA ASP A 3 3.77 -27.55 5.41
C ASP A 3 2.81 -27.22 4.25
N ILE A 4 2.90 -27.97 3.15
CA ILE A 4 2.08 -27.76 1.95
C ILE A 4 0.57 -27.89 2.23
N ARG A 5 0.17 -28.85 3.08
CA ARG A 5 -1.26 -29.04 3.42
C ARG A 5 -1.78 -27.90 4.28
N VAL A 6 -0.96 -27.40 5.21
CA VAL A 6 -1.29 -26.23 6.03
C VAL A 6 -1.45 -25.02 5.13
N GLN A 7 -0.48 -24.76 4.25
CA GLN A 7 -0.52 -23.61 3.35
C GLN A 7 -1.72 -23.65 2.40
N ASN A 8 -2.02 -24.81 1.80
CA ASN A 8 -3.19 -24.97 0.95
C ASN A 8 -4.49 -24.69 1.70
N THR A 9 -4.60 -25.13 2.94
CA THR A 9 -5.79 -24.89 3.76
C THR A 9 -5.96 -23.41 4.08
N LYS A 10 -4.86 -22.72 4.47
CA LYS A 10 -4.87 -21.26 4.67
C LYS A 10 -5.25 -20.52 3.40
N ASN A 11 -4.66 -20.87 2.25
CA ASN A 11 -4.98 -20.24 0.96
C ASN A 11 -6.45 -20.41 0.58
N ASN A 12 -7.05 -21.58 0.86
CA ASN A 12 -8.48 -21.81 0.63
C ASN A 12 -9.35 -20.91 1.51
N LEU A 13 -8.99 -20.76 2.79
CA LEU A 13 -9.69 -19.87 3.73
C LEU A 13 -9.57 -18.40 3.33
N ILE A 14 -8.39 -17.96 2.91
CA ILE A 14 -8.13 -16.61 2.39
C ILE A 14 -8.99 -16.34 1.15
N THR A 15 -8.95 -17.26 0.17
CA THR A 15 -9.75 -17.15 -1.05
C THR A 15 -11.25 -17.10 -0.76
N ALA A 16 -11.71 -17.90 0.20
CA ALA A 16 -13.10 -17.91 0.64
C ALA A 16 -13.51 -16.58 1.28
N LEU A 17 -12.69 -16.03 2.20
CA LEU A 17 -12.97 -14.73 2.80
C LEU A 17 -13.03 -13.63 1.74
N LEU A 18 -12.04 -13.53 0.86
CA LEU A 18 -12.03 -12.54 -0.23
C LEU A 18 -13.27 -12.66 -1.12
N SER A 19 -13.67 -13.89 -1.47
CA SER A 19 -14.90 -14.07 -2.26
C SER A 19 -16.16 -13.67 -1.50
N CYS A 20 -16.21 -13.85 -0.18
CA CYS A 20 -17.33 -13.37 0.62
C CYS A 20 -17.40 -11.83 0.71
N LEU A 21 -16.24 -11.15 0.68
CA LEU A 21 -16.17 -9.68 0.67
C LEU A 21 -16.67 -9.06 -0.64
N GLU A 22 -16.82 -9.85 -1.71
CA GLU A 22 -17.49 -9.40 -2.94
C GLU A 22 -18.97 -9.12 -2.69
N ASP A 23 -19.59 -9.83 -1.74
CA ASP A 23 -21.04 -9.82 -1.54
C ASP A 23 -21.49 -9.00 -0.32
N LYS A 24 -20.71 -8.99 0.78
CA LYS A 24 -21.09 -8.29 2.02
C LYS A 24 -19.90 -7.88 2.88
N SER A 25 -20.15 -6.95 3.81
CA SER A 25 -19.13 -6.41 4.71
C SER A 25 -18.55 -7.46 5.65
N VAL A 26 -17.27 -7.31 5.99
CA VAL A 26 -16.59 -8.18 6.96
C VAL A 26 -17.28 -8.20 8.33
N HIS A 27 -17.92 -7.09 8.72
CA HIS A 27 -18.64 -6.99 9.99
C HIS A 27 -19.93 -7.84 10.01
N GLU A 28 -20.43 -8.26 8.85
CA GLU A 28 -21.62 -9.10 8.69
C GLU A 28 -21.28 -10.58 8.41
N LEU A 29 -19.99 -10.87 8.22
CA LEU A 29 -19.51 -12.23 7.97
C LEU A 29 -19.50 -13.07 9.25
N LYS A 30 -19.87 -14.34 9.07
CA LYS A 30 -19.75 -15.37 10.10
C LYS A 30 -18.75 -16.41 9.63
N VAL A 31 -18.11 -17.09 10.58
CA VAL A 31 -17.23 -18.23 10.29
C VAL A 31 -17.92 -19.26 9.39
N LYS A 32 -19.25 -19.45 9.56
CA LYS A 32 -20.05 -20.34 8.71
C LYS A 32 -19.96 -19.99 7.21
N ASP A 33 -20.06 -18.70 6.87
CA ASP A 33 -20.01 -18.25 5.47
C ASP A 33 -18.69 -18.66 4.81
N ILE A 34 -17.59 -18.52 5.56
CA ILE A 34 -16.23 -18.81 5.08
C ILE A 34 -16.01 -20.31 4.96
N ILE A 35 -16.40 -21.13 5.95
CA ILE A 35 -16.20 -22.58 5.88
C ILE A 35 -17.06 -23.23 4.79
N ASP A 36 -18.28 -22.72 4.58
CA ASP A 36 -19.18 -23.19 3.52
C ASP A 36 -18.56 -22.88 2.13
N LYS A 37 -17.96 -21.70 1.98
CA LYS A 37 -17.27 -21.30 0.74
C LYS A 37 -15.92 -22.01 0.54
N ALA A 38 -15.15 -22.24 1.60
CA ALA A 38 -13.83 -22.87 1.55
C ALA A 38 -13.88 -24.41 1.44
N GLY A 39 -15.02 -25.02 1.78
CA GLY A 39 -15.16 -26.48 1.81
C GLY A 39 -14.36 -27.14 2.94
N VAL A 40 -14.22 -26.47 4.09
CA VAL A 40 -13.47 -27.00 5.25
C VAL A 40 -14.40 -27.21 6.45
N SER A 41 -13.98 -28.04 7.41
CA SER A 41 -14.76 -28.23 8.64
C SER A 41 -14.62 -27.04 9.59
N THR A 42 -15.62 -26.81 10.44
CA THR A 42 -15.52 -25.83 11.54
C THR A 42 -14.28 -26.06 12.42
N ARG A 43 -13.94 -27.33 12.70
CA ARG A 43 -12.74 -27.70 13.46
C ARG A 43 -11.46 -27.25 12.74
N THR A 44 -11.43 -27.35 11.41
CA THR A 44 -10.30 -26.93 10.58
C THR A 44 -10.13 -25.42 10.60
N PHE A 45 -11.21 -24.64 10.53
CA PHE A 45 -11.13 -23.18 10.66
C PHE A 45 -10.52 -22.78 12.00
N TYR A 46 -11.09 -23.28 13.10
CA TYR A 46 -10.65 -22.95 14.46
C TYR A 46 -9.28 -23.52 14.84
N GLN A 47 -8.70 -24.38 14.01
CA GLN A 47 -7.30 -24.78 14.15
C GLN A 47 -6.34 -23.64 13.77
N TYR A 48 -6.74 -22.74 12.86
CA TYR A 48 -5.89 -21.68 12.33
C TYR A 48 -6.31 -20.29 12.77
N TYR A 49 -7.62 -20.05 12.95
CA TYR A 49 -8.16 -18.72 13.21
C TYR A 49 -9.24 -18.77 14.30
N SER A 50 -9.18 -17.81 15.21
CA SER A 50 -10.13 -17.69 16.31
C SER A 50 -11.49 -17.14 15.86
N ASP A 51 -11.51 -16.26 14.86
CA ASP A 51 -12.71 -15.68 14.27
C ASP A 51 -12.44 -15.13 12.86
N VAL A 52 -13.44 -14.46 12.25
CA VAL A 52 -13.33 -13.83 10.92
C VAL A 52 -12.29 -12.72 10.90
N ASN A 53 -12.21 -11.92 11.96
CA ASN A 53 -11.27 -10.80 12.03
C ASN A 53 -9.82 -11.29 12.15
N ASP A 54 -9.61 -12.45 12.77
CA ASP A 54 -8.31 -13.09 12.87
C ASP A 54 -7.79 -13.56 11.51
N LEU A 55 -8.66 -14.17 10.71
CA LEU A 55 -8.33 -14.49 9.31
C LEU A 55 -8.09 -13.22 8.48
N LEU A 56 -8.93 -12.19 8.64
CA LEU A 56 -8.74 -10.92 7.95
C LEU A 56 -7.38 -10.29 8.30
N ARG A 57 -7.01 -10.26 9.59
CA ARG A 57 -5.69 -9.76 10.04
C ARG A 57 -4.53 -10.52 9.40
N ASP A 58 -4.59 -11.84 9.33
CA ASP A 58 -3.53 -12.65 8.69
C ASP A 58 -3.35 -12.27 7.21
N ILE A 59 -4.45 -11.99 6.50
CA ILE A 59 -4.41 -11.50 5.11
C ILE A 59 -3.76 -10.11 5.04
N GLU A 60 -4.23 -9.17 5.86
CA GLU A 60 -3.75 -7.78 5.88
C GLU A 60 -2.26 -7.70 6.25
N ASP A 61 -1.84 -8.43 7.29
CA ASP A 61 -0.46 -8.46 7.77
C ASP A 61 0.47 -9.10 6.73
N SER A 62 0.05 -10.21 6.12
CA SER A 62 0.81 -10.86 5.05
C SER A 62 0.95 -9.96 3.83
N PHE A 63 -0.14 -9.29 3.42
CA PHE A 63 -0.13 -8.32 2.33
C PHE A 63 0.85 -7.18 2.64
N MET A 64 0.77 -6.59 3.83
CA MET A 64 1.66 -5.47 4.22
C MET A 64 3.11 -5.89 4.27
N ALA A 65 3.42 -7.10 4.76
CA ALA A 65 4.77 -7.62 4.79
C ALA A 65 5.37 -7.74 3.37
N GLU A 66 4.61 -8.29 2.41
CA GLU A 66 5.04 -8.42 1.02
C GLU A 66 5.11 -7.07 0.29
N TYR A 67 4.12 -6.19 0.51
CA TYR A 67 4.13 -4.83 -0.01
C TYR A 67 5.39 -4.08 0.43
N LEU A 68 5.69 -4.07 1.73
CA LEU A 68 6.86 -3.38 2.28
C LEU A 68 8.17 -3.97 1.76
N LYS A 69 8.23 -5.27 1.54
CA LYS A 69 9.40 -5.90 0.91
C LYS A 69 9.64 -5.38 -0.50
N ASN A 70 8.59 -5.13 -1.29
CA ASN A 70 8.74 -4.56 -2.63
C ASN A 70 9.08 -3.07 -2.61
N VAL A 71 8.54 -2.31 -1.64
CA VAL A 71 8.97 -0.92 -1.38
C VAL A 71 10.46 -0.86 -1.03
N GLU A 72 10.96 -1.80 -0.22
CA GLU A 72 12.38 -1.88 0.14
C GLU A 72 13.26 -2.22 -1.07
N LYS A 73 12.84 -3.15 -1.94
CA LYS A 73 13.57 -3.42 -3.19
C LYS A 73 13.66 -2.19 -4.09
N ASP A 74 12.56 -1.46 -4.24
CA ASP A 74 12.52 -0.23 -5.06
C ASP A 74 13.45 0.83 -4.48
N ARG A 75 13.43 1.01 -3.15
CA ARG A 75 14.37 1.90 -2.46
C ARG A 75 15.82 1.51 -2.69
N ASP A 76 16.14 0.23 -2.53
CA ASP A 76 17.52 -0.25 -2.64
C ASP A 76 18.04 -0.16 -4.09
N SER A 77 17.14 -0.12 -5.09
CA SER A 77 17.48 0.05 -6.50
C SER A 77 17.54 1.52 -6.97
N LEU A 78 16.96 2.47 -6.22
CA LEU A 78 16.98 3.90 -6.54
C LEU A 78 18.40 4.52 -6.45
N GLY A 79 19.29 3.96 -5.65
CA GLY A 79 20.65 4.49 -5.45
C GLY A 79 20.66 5.91 -4.84
N ASP A 80 21.76 6.65 -5.06
CA ASP A 80 21.86 8.06 -4.69
C ASP A 80 21.13 8.91 -5.73
N LEU A 81 20.27 9.83 -5.26
CA LEU A 81 19.61 10.80 -6.12
C LEU A 81 20.60 11.92 -6.46
N ASP A 82 20.75 12.18 -7.76
CA ASP A 82 21.38 13.41 -8.23
C ASP A 82 20.45 14.58 -7.90
N LEU A 83 20.89 15.47 -7.01
CA LEU A 83 20.11 16.63 -6.59
C LEU A 83 20.40 17.88 -7.44
N ASP A 84 21.40 17.81 -8.33
CA ASP A 84 21.81 18.92 -9.20
C ASP A 84 20.98 18.98 -10.49
N VAL A 85 20.22 17.93 -10.81
CA VAL A 85 19.28 17.91 -11.92
C VAL A 85 17.92 18.52 -11.54
N PRO A 86 17.12 19.00 -12.51
CA PRO A 86 15.77 19.51 -12.26
C PRO A 86 14.90 18.56 -11.43
N PHE A 87 14.02 19.12 -10.60
CA PHE A 87 13.15 18.33 -9.72
C PHE A 87 12.26 17.34 -10.48
N GLU A 88 11.84 17.68 -11.69
CA GLU A 88 11.06 16.79 -12.56
C GLU A 88 11.84 15.53 -12.95
N ASP A 89 13.15 15.63 -13.17
CA ASP A 89 14.03 14.51 -13.52
C ASP A 89 14.33 13.64 -12.28
N GLN A 90 14.42 14.27 -11.11
CA GLN A 90 14.50 13.57 -9.82
C GLN A 90 13.23 12.76 -9.57
N LEU A 91 12.05 13.36 -9.76
CA LEU A 91 10.76 12.67 -9.62
C LEU A 91 10.61 11.51 -10.59
N GLU A 92 11.05 11.67 -11.84
CA GLU A 92 11.02 10.62 -12.84
C GLU A 92 11.92 9.45 -12.44
N THR A 93 13.13 9.74 -11.94
CA THR A 93 14.04 8.72 -11.38
C THR A 93 13.40 7.97 -10.21
N ILE A 94 12.81 8.69 -9.25
CA ILE A 94 12.12 8.11 -8.09
C ILE A 94 10.98 7.18 -8.54
N LEU A 95 10.10 7.66 -9.43
CA LEU A 95 8.97 6.86 -9.89
C LEU A 95 9.41 5.66 -10.72
N ASN A 96 10.44 5.78 -11.55
CA ASN A 96 10.98 4.64 -12.29
C ASN A 96 11.52 3.54 -11.37
N ALA A 97 12.04 3.91 -10.19
CA ALA A 97 12.45 2.95 -9.19
C ALA A 97 11.28 2.23 -8.51
N THR A 98 10.04 2.76 -8.52
CA THR A 98 8.87 2.12 -7.85
C THR A 98 8.28 0.93 -8.62
N LYS A 99 9.10 0.26 -9.44
CA LYS A 99 8.63 -0.78 -10.37
C LYS A 99 8.08 -1.99 -9.62
N ASN A 100 8.79 -2.51 -8.62
CA ASN A 100 8.38 -3.72 -7.90
C ASN A 100 7.10 -3.47 -7.10
N THR A 101 6.96 -2.29 -6.49
CA THR A 101 5.77 -1.92 -5.73
C THR A 101 4.53 -1.85 -6.63
N ILE A 102 4.63 -1.20 -7.78
CA ILE A 102 3.48 -1.10 -8.71
C ILE A 102 3.14 -2.46 -9.32
N GLU A 103 4.14 -3.28 -9.68
CA GLU A 103 3.91 -4.64 -10.17
C GLU A 103 3.22 -5.51 -9.12
N PHE A 104 3.62 -5.40 -7.85
CA PHE A 104 2.97 -6.08 -6.74
C PHE A 104 1.51 -5.62 -6.59
N CYS A 105 1.24 -4.31 -6.58
CA CYS A 105 -0.13 -3.80 -6.51
C CYS A 105 -1.01 -4.32 -7.66
N TYR A 106 -0.46 -4.46 -8.86
CA TYR A 106 -1.16 -5.02 -10.01
C TYR A 106 -1.48 -6.51 -9.84
N ALA A 107 -0.51 -7.29 -9.38
CA ALA A 107 -0.69 -8.73 -9.14
C ALA A 107 -1.75 -9.00 -8.06
N HIS A 108 -1.84 -8.11 -7.06
CA HIS A 108 -2.77 -8.22 -5.94
C HIS A 108 -3.99 -7.28 -6.05
N LYS A 109 -4.31 -6.79 -7.24
CA LYS A 109 -5.36 -5.76 -7.43
C LYS A 109 -6.71 -6.12 -6.83
N LYS A 110 -7.12 -7.39 -6.93
CA LYS A 110 -8.40 -7.88 -6.42
C LYS A 110 -8.44 -7.83 -4.89
N GLU A 111 -7.35 -8.25 -4.24
CA GLU A 111 -7.19 -8.16 -2.79
C GLU A 111 -7.26 -6.70 -2.32
N ILE A 112 -6.52 -5.81 -2.98
CA ILE A 112 -6.52 -4.37 -2.67
C ILE A 112 -7.93 -3.78 -2.81
N GLN A 113 -8.62 -4.09 -3.90
CA GLN A 113 -9.98 -3.59 -4.15
C GLN A 113 -10.96 -4.04 -3.07
N LEU A 114 -10.91 -5.31 -2.67
CA LEU A 114 -11.80 -5.86 -1.65
C LEU A 114 -11.48 -5.33 -0.25
N LEU A 115 -10.20 -5.36 0.16
CA LEU A 115 -9.79 -4.94 1.50
C LEU A 115 -9.97 -3.44 1.74
N LEU A 116 -9.90 -2.62 0.69
CA LEU A 116 -10.11 -1.16 0.78
C LEU A 116 -11.53 -0.72 0.38
N SER A 117 -12.42 -1.65 0.03
CA SER A 117 -13.83 -1.35 -0.26
C SER A 117 -14.64 -1.08 1.00
N ASP A 118 -15.90 -0.67 0.82
CA ASP A 118 -16.87 -0.55 1.91
C ASP A 118 -17.16 -1.90 2.59
N ASN A 119 -16.90 -3.01 1.91
CA ASN A 119 -17.01 -4.35 2.49
C ASN A 119 -15.77 -4.76 3.30
N GLY A 120 -14.63 -4.08 3.12
CA GLY A 120 -13.42 -4.29 3.89
C GLY A 120 -13.48 -3.67 5.29
N ASP A 121 -12.32 -3.58 5.95
CA ASP A 121 -12.17 -2.91 7.25
C ASP A 121 -11.40 -1.59 7.06
N THR A 122 -11.95 -0.48 7.57
CA THR A 122 -11.29 0.83 7.56
C THR A 122 -9.92 0.81 8.26
N ARG A 123 -9.70 -0.11 9.20
CA ARG A 123 -8.40 -0.32 9.85
C ARG A 123 -7.30 -0.56 8.82
N PHE A 124 -7.55 -1.33 7.77
CA PHE A 124 -6.54 -1.65 6.78
C PHE A 124 -6.06 -0.40 6.03
N TYR A 125 -7.01 0.43 5.60
CA TYR A 125 -6.70 1.72 4.99
C TYR A 125 -5.85 2.61 5.92
N ASN A 126 -6.25 2.71 7.19
CA ASN A 126 -5.50 3.48 8.19
C ASN A 126 -4.09 2.94 8.40
N MET A 127 -3.93 1.61 8.40
CA MET A 127 -2.62 0.97 8.49
C MET A 127 -1.73 1.37 7.30
N ILE A 128 -2.20 1.24 6.06
CA ILE A 128 -1.45 1.67 4.86
C ILE A 128 -1.07 3.15 4.96
N PHE A 129 -2.02 4.01 5.35
CA PHE A 129 -1.81 5.44 5.48
C PHE A 129 -0.73 5.79 6.51
N HIS A 130 -0.84 5.24 7.73
CA HIS A 130 0.12 5.51 8.80
C HIS A 130 1.50 4.96 8.47
N THR A 131 1.58 3.74 7.92
CA THR A 131 2.85 3.14 7.49
C THR A 131 3.49 3.97 6.36
N GLY A 132 2.71 4.46 5.40
CA GLY A 132 3.20 5.34 4.33
C GLY A 132 3.79 6.65 4.89
N CYS A 133 3.07 7.31 5.79
CA CYS A 133 3.54 8.52 6.46
C CYS A 133 4.82 8.25 7.25
N GLU A 134 4.87 7.19 8.06
CA GLU A 134 6.03 6.83 8.87
C GLU A 134 7.27 6.58 8.00
N LYS A 135 7.13 5.84 6.90
CA LYS A 135 8.25 5.53 5.99
C LYS A 135 8.80 6.80 5.31
N ILE A 136 7.94 7.71 4.88
CA ILE A 136 8.36 9.00 4.30
C ILE A 136 9.06 9.85 5.35
N MET A 137 8.47 9.99 6.54
CA MET A 137 9.05 10.77 7.64
C MET A 137 10.42 10.23 8.07
N LYS A 138 10.54 8.90 8.22
CA LYS A 138 11.81 8.24 8.52
C LYS A 138 12.86 8.47 7.44
N ARG A 139 12.44 8.54 6.17
CA ARG A 139 13.36 8.83 5.07
C ARG A 139 13.81 10.29 5.10
N MET A 140 12.90 11.23 5.32
CA MET A 140 13.22 12.65 5.47
C MET A 140 14.23 12.84 6.59
N SER A 141 14.01 12.26 7.77
CA SER A 141 14.95 12.37 8.92
C SER A 141 16.34 11.76 8.67
N GLN A 142 16.53 11.01 7.59
CA GLN A 142 17.81 10.41 7.20
C GLN A 142 18.48 11.17 6.04
N MET A 143 17.84 12.19 5.48
CA MET A 143 18.43 13.00 4.42
C MET A 143 19.58 13.84 4.98
N LYS A 144 20.69 13.92 4.24
CA LYS A 144 21.82 14.78 4.60
C LYS A 144 21.34 16.22 4.74
N HIS A 145 21.89 16.92 5.73
CA HIS A 145 21.60 18.33 6.01
C HIS A 145 20.16 18.64 6.49
N ILE A 146 19.33 17.63 6.79
CA ILE A 146 17.99 17.92 7.34
C ILE A 146 18.07 18.59 8.72
N ASP A 147 19.10 18.28 9.51
CA ASP A 147 19.36 18.93 10.81
C ASP A 147 19.84 20.39 10.66
N GLU A 148 20.29 20.80 9.47
CA GLU A 148 20.70 22.18 9.18
C GLU A 148 19.50 23.06 8.81
N LEU A 149 18.38 22.45 8.41
CA LEU A 149 17.12 23.14 8.19
C LEU A 149 16.52 23.54 9.55
N LYS A 150 16.68 24.81 9.91
CA LYS A 150 15.95 25.39 11.05
C LYS A 150 14.47 25.48 10.73
N MET A 151 13.68 24.54 11.23
CA MET A 151 12.22 24.53 11.13
C MET A 151 11.60 24.94 12.45
N ASP A 152 10.69 25.92 12.42
CA ASP A 152 9.84 26.21 13.57
C ASP A 152 8.69 25.18 13.69
N GLU A 153 7.90 25.26 14.76
CA GLU A 153 6.77 24.35 14.98
C GLU A 153 5.74 24.39 13.83
N LYS A 154 5.56 25.56 13.20
CA LYS A 154 4.61 25.75 12.12
C LYS A 154 5.12 25.14 10.81
N ASP A 155 6.42 25.20 10.56
CA ASP A 155 7.08 24.52 9.44
C ASP A 155 6.98 23.01 9.57
N GLN A 156 7.23 22.47 10.76
CA GLN A 156 7.08 21.05 11.05
C GLN A 156 5.63 20.58 10.85
N MET A 157 4.66 21.36 11.34
CA MET A 157 3.24 21.06 11.15
C MET A 157 2.85 21.09 9.67
N ARG A 158 3.29 22.10 8.92
CA ARG A 158 3.03 22.19 7.46
C ARG A 158 3.63 21.00 6.72
N MET A 159 4.85 20.60 7.06
CA MET A 159 5.49 19.42 6.46
C MET A 159 4.69 18.15 6.74
N MET A 160 4.27 17.93 7.99
CA MET A 160 3.46 16.76 8.36
C MET A 160 2.13 16.73 7.58
N ILE A 161 1.44 17.88 7.46
CA ILE A 161 0.23 17.99 6.65
C ILE A 161 0.52 17.66 5.18
N SER A 162 1.61 18.16 4.61
CA SER A 162 2.00 17.86 3.22
C SER A 162 2.24 16.37 3.01
N VAL A 163 2.92 15.70 3.94
CA VAL A 163 3.15 14.24 3.87
C VAL A 163 1.82 13.48 3.94
N GLN A 164 0.91 13.86 4.84
CA GLN A 164 -0.40 13.22 4.95
C GLN A 164 -1.23 13.38 3.67
N VAL A 165 -1.33 14.61 3.13
CA VAL A 165 -2.04 14.88 1.88
C VAL A 165 -1.43 14.12 0.71
N PHE A 166 -0.10 14.03 0.65
CA PHE A 166 0.60 13.25 -0.36
C PHE A 166 0.23 11.77 -0.27
N VAL A 167 0.32 11.15 0.91
CA VAL A 167 0.01 9.72 1.10
C VAL A 167 -1.46 9.44 0.77
N TYR A 168 -2.38 10.31 1.19
CA TYR A 168 -3.78 10.19 0.81
C TYR A 168 -3.99 10.21 -0.71
N SER A 169 -3.32 11.14 -1.39
CA SER A 169 -3.41 11.28 -2.85
C SER A 169 -2.86 10.06 -3.56
N ILE A 170 -1.72 9.52 -3.12
CA ILE A 170 -1.12 8.31 -3.71
C ILE A 170 -2.01 7.09 -3.50
N ILE A 171 -2.55 6.88 -2.29
CA ILE A 171 -3.47 5.75 -2.04
C ILE A 171 -4.70 5.87 -2.93
N GLY A 172 -5.34 7.04 -2.97
CA GLY A 172 -6.51 7.28 -3.81
C GLY A 172 -6.23 7.06 -5.29
N MET A 173 -5.09 7.55 -5.77
CA MET A 173 -4.71 7.39 -7.17
C MET A 173 -4.40 5.95 -7.55
N VAL A 174 -3.60 5.24 -6.75
CA VAL A 174 -3.31 3.82 -7.00
C VAL A 174 -4.60 3.01 -7.02
N ARG A 175 -5.55 3.27 -6.10
CA ARG A 175 -6.87 2.63 -6.11
C ARG A 175 -7.61 2.87 -7.42
N VAL A 176 -7.74 4.13 -7.85
CA VAL A 176 -8.42 4.48 -9.12
C VAL A 176 -7.72 3.80 -10.30
N LEU A 177 -6.39 3.86 -10.37
CA LEU A 177 -5.63 3.31 -11.49
C LEU A 177 -5.72 1.78 -11.57
N LEU A 178 -5.82 1.08 -10.44
CA LEU A 178 -6.02 -0.37 -10.42
C LEU A 178 -7.39 -0.80 -11.00
N GLU A 179 -8.40 0.05 -10.95
CA GLU A 179 -9.69 -0.20 -11.63
C GLU A 179 -9.55 -0.30 -13.16
N TYR A 180 -8.52 0.34 -13.73
CA TYR A 180 -8.23 0.33 -15.17
C TYR A 180 -7.04 -0.57 -15.52
N SER A 181 -6.63 -1.47 -14.61
CA SER A 181 -5.46 -2.35 -14.80
C SER A 181 -5.61 -3.39 -15.92
N ASP A 182 -6.81 -3.59 -16.44
CA ASP A 182 -7.11 -4.37 -17.66
C ASP A 182 -6.76 -3.60 -18.94
N ARG A 183 -6.66 -2.26 -18.86
CA ARG A 183 -6.42 -1.34 -19.98
C ARG A 183 -5.10 -0.59 -19.88
N LEU A 184 -4.57 -0.41 -18.67
CA LEU A 184 -3.34 0.32 -18.38
C LEU A 184 -2.29 -0.64 -17.84
N ALA A 185 -1.10 -0.64 -18.43
CA ALA A 185 0.03 -1.39 -17.92
C ALA A 185 0.64 -0.71 -16.66
N PRO A 186 1.43 -1.43 -15.85
CA PRO A 186 2.16 -0.85 -14.72
C PRO A 186 2.99 0.40 -15.08
N TYR A 187 3.50 0.47 -16.31
CA TYR A 187 4.21 1.65 -16.81
C TYR A 187 3.29 2.88 -16.92
N ASP A 188 2.10 2.73 -17.50
CA ASP A 188 1.14 3.82 -17.70
C ASP A 188 0.67 4.42 -16.37
N VAL A 189 0.58 3.58 -15.34
CA VAL A 189 0.27 4.02 -13.97
C VAL A 189 1.38 4.87 -13.38
N ARG A 190 2.65 4.49 -13.55
CA ARG A 190 3.77 5.33 -13.12
C ARG A 190 3.78 6.67 -13.84
N GLN A 191 3.47 6.70 -15.13
CA GLN A 191 3.35 7.94 -15.91
C GLN A 191 2.18 8.82 -15.45
N SER A 192 1.06 8.21 -15.07
CA SER A 192 -0.09 8.93 -14.52
C SER A 192 0.25 9.56 -13.16
N ILE A 193 0.95 8.83 -12.29
CA ILE A 193 1.46 9.35 -11.01
C ILE A 193 2.44 10.50 -11.27
N LEU A 194 3.39 10.35 -12.19
CA LEU A 194 4.36 11.39 -12.55
C LEU A 194 3.68 12.68 -13.02
N THR A 195 2.68 12.54 -13.89
CA THR A 195 1.90 13.67 -14.42
C THR A 195 1.20 14.42 -13.29
N PHE A 196 0.50 13.70 -12.41
CA PHE A 196 -0.15 14.32 -11.25
C PHE A 196 0.84 15.00 -10.31
N LEU A 197 2.00 14.39 -10.04
CA LEU A 197 3.00 14.99 -9.16
C LEU A 197 3.63 16.24 -9.76
N ARG A 198 3.83 16.29 -11.09
CA ARG A 198 4.30 17.50 -11.81
C ARG A 198 3.29 18.65 -11.71
N GLU A 199 2.00 18.35 -11.74
CA GLU A 199 0.93 19.36 -11.68
C GLU A 199 0.48 19.68 -10.23
N SER A 200 0.95 18.91 -9.25
CA SER A 200 0.56 19.03 -7.84
C SER A 200 1.13 20.30 -7.19
N PRO A 201 0.39 20.93 -6.25
CA PRO A 201 0.94 21.98 -5.39
C PRO A 201 2.23 21.59 -4.64
N ILE A 202 2.50 20.30 -4.46
CA ILE A 202 3.77 19.81 -3.89
C ILE A 202 4.97 20.16 -4.79
N ALA A 203 4.82 20.15 -6.12
CA ALA A 203 5.86 20.63 -7.03
C ALA A 203 6.15 22.13 -6.83
N SER A 204 5.16 22.90 -6.35
CA SER A 204 5.34 24.32 -6.02
C SER A 204 6.01 24.56 -4.65
N MET A 205 6.13 23.53 -3.80
CA MET A 205 6.87 23.58 -2.53
C MET A 205 8.38 23.48 -2.71
N ASN A 206 8.89 23.59 -3.94
CA ASN A 206 10.31 23.58 -4.26
C ASN A 206 11.12 24.43 -3.25
N ILE A 207 11.81 23.74 -2.33
CA ILE A 207 12.61 24.30 -1.25
C ILE A 207 13.86 25.01 -1.83
N ASN A 208 14.15 24.81 -3.12
CA ASN A 208 15.25 25.45 -3.85
C ASN A 208 14.86 26.72 -4.62
N LYS A 209 13.92 27.54 -4.10
CA LYS A 209 13.88 28.96 -4.53
C LYS A 209 14.98 29.75 -3.80
N LYS A 210 16.20 29.56 -4.31
CA LYS A 210 17.47 30.25 -4.04
C LYS A 210 18.14 30.01 -2.69
#